data_AF-A0A4Y6PRS7-F1
#
_entry.id   AF-A0A4Y6PRS7-F1
#
_cell.length_a   1.000
_cell.length_b   1.000
_cell.length_c   1.000
_cell.angle_alpha   90.00
_cell.angle_beta   90.00
_cell.angle_gamma   90.00
#
_symmetry.space_group_name_H-M   'P 1'
#
loop_
_entity.id
_entity.type
_entity.pdbx_description
1 polymer ?
#
loop_
_entity_poly.entity_id
_entity_poly.type
_entity_poly.pdbx_seq_one_letter_code
_entity_poly.pdbx_strand_id
1 'polypeptide(L)'
;MADMTPSRPRIFLLASFLVMLLIPSATFAQGSMDFGVEEVEEEESEGQDGAAEDDGTMTFGAEEVQEEPQDTAATDSYTVAVVAIPSEAIDRDQRIELQQKMLDAVSLDPNYRAQDGAPVLNGLEANGIASCVTEPLCLSGVGQDAGVDRILIGRVEQKARGLSLNVDLFDVNDKLFVKYTSVDRLGNFDSVLDSVEPAMKDIFDIRVERKGPNYGEEGDSGTVQKILAWTAAGLSVASLGAGIYFGMEASDGEDAIIGSKNAGGQFTISQAEAQQMLRDVEGDALTANVLYGASAGLAVISGILFYVESGSDVAAPEGRRRAGLLDRVDIQPSFGVDNVGLGASFKF
;
A
#
# COMPACT_ATOMS: atom_id res chain seq x y z
N MET A 1 13.01 13.50 -60.19
CA MET A 1 13.02 13.60 -58.71
C MET A 1 11.84 12.79 -58.24
N ALA A 2 12.10 11.60 -57.71
CA ALA A 2 11.08 10.63 -57.31
C ALA A 2 10.89 10.71 -55.80
N ASP A 3 9.65 10.94 -55.38
CA ASP A 3 9.20 10.86 -54.00
C ASP A 3 9.28 9.41 -53.52
N MET A 4 10.07 9.18 -52.48
CA MET A 4 10.09 7.95 -51.70
C MET A 4 9.38 8.24 -50.37
N THR A 5 8.08 7.94 -50.31
CA THR A 5 7.35 7.82 -49.04
C THR A 5 7.50 6.39 -48.49
N PRO A 6 8.07 6.19 -47.29
CA PRO A 6 8.11 4.87 -46.68
C PRO A 6 6.73 4.51 -46.14
N SER A 7 6.17 3.43 -46.67
CA SER A 7 4.92 2.86 -46.20
C SER A 7 5.20 1.68 -45.24
N ARG A 8 4.44 1.68 -44.13
CA ARG A 8 4.02 0.54 -43.28
C ARG A 8 4.85 0.16 -42.04
N PRO A 9 4.30 0.42 -40.83
CA PRO A 9 4.50 -0.40 -39.64
C PRO A 9 3.29 -1.33 -39.35
N ARG A 10 2.39 -1.56 -40.32
CA ARG A 10 1.14 -2.35 -40.10
C ARG A 10 1.32 -3.86 -40.13
N ILE A 11 2.48 -4.38 -40.52
CA ILE A 11 2.73 -5.83 -40.63
C ILE A 11 3.14 -6.43 -39.28
N PHE A 12 3.73 -5.64 -38.36
CA PHE A 12 4.16 -6.15 -37.05
C PHE A 12 3.00 -6.41 -36.06
N LEU A 13 1.89 -5.68 -36.18
CA LEU A 13 0.71 -5.84 -35.31
C LEU A 13 -0.07 -7.14 -35.59
N LEU A 14 -0.10 -7.61 -36.84
CA LEU A 14 -0.80 -8.84 -37.22
C LEU A 14 -0.04 -10.11 -36.79
N ALA A 15 1.29 -10.05 -36.70
CA ALA A 15 2.11 -11.17 -36.24
C ALA A 15 1.96 -11.43 -34.73
N SER A 16 1.80 -10.37 -33.92
CA SER A 16 1.67 -10.50 -32.46
C SER A 16 0.30 -11.06 -32.04
N PHE A 17 -0.77 -10.74 -32.79
CA PHE A 17 -2.12 -11.26 -32.51
C PHE A 17 -2.28 -12.74 -32.86
N LEU A 18 -1.53 -13.23 -33.86
CA LEU A 18 -1.57 -14.65 -34.25
C LEU A 18 -0.87 -15.56 -33.23
N VAL A 19 0.13 -15.06 -32.51
CA VAL A 19 0.84 -15.83 -31.47
C VAL A 19 -0.01 -16.00 -30.20
N MET A 20 -0.89 -15.04 -29.87
CA MET A 20 -1.81 -15.20 -28.73
C MET A 20 -2.93 -16.24 -28.98
N LEU A 21 -3.28 -16.52 -30.23
CA LEU A 21 -4.31 -17.53 -30.57
C LEU A 21 -3.80 -18.97 -30.55
N LEU A 22 -2.48 -19.18 -30.38
CA LEU A 22 -1.85 -20.51 -30.33
C LEU A 22 -1.41 -20.92 -28.92
N ILE A 23 -1.66 -20.09 -27.90
CA ILE A 23 -1.48 -20.52 -26.51
C ILE A 23 -2.67 -21.44 -26.20
N PRO A 24 -2.47 -22.76 -26.00
CA PRO A 24 -3.54 -23.62 -25.54
C PRO A 24 -4.08 -23.01 -24.25
N SER A 25 -5.39 -22.80 -24.19
CA SER A 25 -6.08 -22.48 -22.94
C SER A 25 -5.72 -23.58 -21.96
N ALA A 26 -4.73 -23.31 -21.11
CA ALA A 26 -4.44 -24.11 -19.94
C ALA A 26 -5.70 -24.02 -19.10
N THR A 27 -6.55 -25.03 -19.25
CA THR A 27 -7.61 -25.36 -18.31
C THR A 27 -6.93 -25.35 -16.96
N PHE A 28 -7.16 -24.29 -16.18
CA PHE A 28 -6.66 -24.23 -14.81
C PHE A 28 -7.08 -25.54 -14.15
N ALA A 29 -6.09 -26.33 -13.75
CA ALA A 29 -6.28 -27.54 -12.99
C ALA A 29 -6.72 -27.14 -11.57
N GLN A 30 -7.92 -26.59 -11.46
CA GLN A 30 -8.74 -26.70 -10.25
C GLN A 30 -9.29 -28.14 -10.26
N GLY A 31 -8.39 -29.12 -10.13
CA GLY A 31 -8.78 -30.47 -9.75
C GLY A 31 -9.39 -30.35 -8.37
N SER A 32 -10.70 -30.56 -8.29
CA SER A 32 -11.41 -30.76 -7.04
C SER A 32 -10.65 -31.80 -6.22
N MET A 33 -9.93 -31.34 -5.19
CA MET A 33 -9.49 -32.23 -4.11
C MET A 33 -10.77 -32.62 -3.36
N ASP A 34 -11.38 -33.70 -3.83
CA ASP A 34 -12.41 -34.44 -3.12
C ASP A 34 -11.71 -35.07 -1.92
N PHE A 35 -11.75 -34.37 -0.80
CA PHE A 35 -11.35 -34.92 0.49
C PHE A 35 -12.38 -35.97 0.85
N GLY A 36 -12.08 -37.22 0.50
CA GLY A 36 -12.76 -38.40 1.03
C GLY A 36 -12.54 -38.48 2.53
N VAL A 37 -13.32 -37.70 3.28
CA VAL A 37 -13.54 -37.87 4.70
C VAL A 37 -14.33 -39.16 4.83
N GLU A 38 -13.70 -40.21 5.35
CA GLU A 38 -14.38 -41.44 5.73
C GLU A 38 -15.54 -41.07 6.65
N GLU A 39 -16.76 -41.42 6.22
CA GLU A 39 -18.00 -41.25 6.95
C GLU A 39 -17.85 -41.90 8.33
N VAL A 40 -17.76 -41.06 9.36
CA VAL A 40 -17.96 -41.50 10.75
C VAL A 40 -19.46 -41.71 10.89
N GLU A 41 -19.87 -42.96 11.07
CA GLU A 41 -21.23 -43.34 11.43
C GLU A 41 -21.62 -42.63 12.74
N GLU A 42 -22.31 -41.49 12.63
CA GLU A 42 -22.95 -40.83 13.76
C GLU A 42 -24.32 -41.48 14.00
N GLU A 43 -24.48 -42.07 15.18
CA GLU A 43 -25.70 -42.68 15.65
C GLU A 43 -26.88 -41.70 15.64
N GLU A 44 -27.98 -42.15 15.05
CA GLU A 44 -29.28 -41.48 14.98
C GLU A 44 -29.79 -41.10 16.38
N SER A 45 -29.96 -39.80 16.62
CA SER A 45 -30.82 -39.26 17.68
C SER A 45 -32.06 -38.67 17.03
N GLU A 46 -33.15 -39.42 17.10
CA GLU A 46 -34.50 -39.03 16.69
C GLU A 46 -34.99 -37.74 17.38
N GLY A 47 -35.69 -36.92 16.60
CA GLY A 47 -36.78 -36.07 17.08
C GLY A 47 -36.50 -34.57 17.04
N GLN A 48 -37.16 -33.86 16.11
CA GLN A 48 -38.34 -33.05 16.46
C GLN A 48 -38.84 -32.27 15.23
N ASP A 49 -40.10 -32.54 14.88
CA ASP A 49 -40.90 -31.86 13.87
C ASP A 49 -40.99 -30.34 14.08
N GLY A 50 -40.92 -29.58 12.98
CA GLY A 50 -41.15 -28.15 12.98
C GLY A 50 -41.19 -27.56 11.58
N ALA A 51 -42.27 -27.84 10.85
CA ALA A 51 -42.57 -27.24 9.55
C ALA A 51 -42.75 -25.71 9.66
N ALA A 52 -42.07 -24.97 8.80
CA ALA A 52 -42.52 -23.66 8.31
C ALA A 52 -41.97 -23.46 6.89
N GLU A 53 -42.90 -23.47 5.94
CA GLU A 53 -42.73 -23.03 4.57
C GLU A 53 -42.43 -21.51 4.60
N ASP A 54 -41.29 -21.08 4.04
CA ASP A 54 -41.04 -19.67 3.72
C ASP A 54 -40.44 -19.59 2.32
N ASP A 55 -41.30 -19.25 1.36
CA ASP A 55 -41.00 -19.01 -0.04
C ASP A 55 -40.56 -17.55 -0.26
N GLY A 56 -39.53 -17.12 0.46
CA GLY A 56 -38.94 -15.80 0.33
C GLY A 56 -38.00 -15.69 -0.88
N THR A 57 -38.56 -15.48 -2.07
CA THR A 57 -37.79 -14.98 -3.22
C THR A 57 -37.07 -13.68 -2.86
N MET A 58 -35.75 -13.73 -2.66
CA MET A 58 -34.92 -12.55 -2.45
C MET A 58 -34.73 -11.80 -3.76
N THR A 59 -35.57 -10.79 -4.01
CA THR A 59 -35.34 -9.79 -5.04
C THR A 59 -34.30 -8.79 -4.54
N PHE A 60 -33.10 -8.82 -5.12
CA PHE A 60 -32.10 -7.75 -4.95
C PHE A 60 -32.61 -6.49 -5.66
N GLY A 61 -33.43 -5.71 -4.96
CA GLY A 61 -33.77 -4.36 -5.36
C GLY A 61 -32.52 -3.50 -5.25
N ALA A 62 -32.11 -2.93 -6.38
CA ALA A 62 -31.18 -1.82 -6.41
C ALA A 62 -31.84 -0.64 -5.66
N GLU A 63 -31.63 -0.56 -4.36
CA GLU A 63 -31.87 0.66 -3.62
C GLU A 63 -30.93 1.72 -4.19
N GLU A 64 -31.54 2.67 -4.88
CA GLU A 64 -30.93 3.93 -5.25
C GLU A 64 -30.32 4.53 -3.98
N VAL A 65 -28.98 4.53 -3.94
CA VAL A 65 -28.21 5.29 -2.96
C VAL A 65 -28.59 6.75 -3.17
N GLN A 66 -29.57 7.21 -2.38
CA GLN A 66 -29.85 8.61 -2.20
C GLN A 66 -28.57 9.22 -1.62
N GLU A 67 -27.83 9.91 -2.47
CA GLU A 67 -26.78 10.84 -2.06
C GLU A 67 -27.45 11.92 -1.24
N GLU A 68 -27.60 11.68 0.07
CA GLU A 68 -27.85 12.75 1.02
C GLU A 68 -26.73 13.78 0.83
N PRO A 69 -27.07 15.07 0.70
CA PRO A 69 -26.05 16.10 0.59
C PRO A 69 -25.18 15.99 1.82
N GLN A 70 -23.91 15.60 1.62
CA GLN A 70 -22.87 15.70 2.65
C GLN A 70 -22.83 17.15 3.09
N ASP A 71 -23.57 17.45 4.16
CA ASP A 71 -23.31 18.58 5.02
C ASP A 71 -21.80 18.53 5.28
N THR A 72 -21.11 19.58 4.84
CA THR A 72 -19.68 19.76 5.05
C THR A 72 -19.41 19.61 6.53
N ALA A 73 -18.99 18.41 6.92
CA ALA A 73 -18.76 18.01 8.29
C ALA A 73 -17.90 19.09 8.93
N ALA A 74 -18.35 19.63 10.07
CA ALA A 74 -17.51 20.47 10.88
C ALA A 74 -16.21 19.71 11.08
N THR A 75 -15.12 20.17 10.47
CA THR A 75 -13.86 19.47 10.52
C THR A 75 -13.46 19.42 11.98
N ASP A 76 -13.53 18.23 12.59
CA ASP A 76 -13.18 18.03 13.98
C ASP A 76 -11.73 18.46 14.15
N SER A 77 -11.54 19.66 14.72
CA SER A 77 -10.21 20.24 14.91
C SER A 77 -9.64 19.68 16.20
N TYR A 78 -8.53 18.96 16.07
CA TYR A 78 -7.83 18.31 17.18
C TYR A 78 -7.10 19.35 18.04
N THR A 79 -7.14 19.17 19.35
CA THR A 79 -6.36 19.97 20.29
C THR A 79 -4.96 19.37 20.45
N VAL A 80 -3.92 20.15 20.19
CA VAL A 80 -2.52 19.67 20.22
C VAL A 80 -1.72 20.43 21.28
N ALA A 81 -1.20 19.72 22.29
CA ALA A 81 -0.19 20.28 23.19
C ALA A 81 1.19 20.23 22.52
N VAL A 82 1.91 21.35 22.52
CA VAL A 82 3.27 21.43 21.99
C VAL A 82 4.28 21.49 23.13
N VAL A 83 5.15 20.49 23.23
CA VAL A 83 6.12 20.36 24.33
C VAL A 83 7.53 20.17 23.78
N ALA A 84 8.45 21.03 24.21
CA ALA A 84 9.89 20.80 24.04
C ALA A 84 10.45 20.14 25.31
N ILE A 85 11.02 18.94 25.17
CA ILE A 85 11.52 18.15 26.30
C ILE A 85 12.88 18.71 26.76
N PRO A 86 13.09 18.93 28.08
CA PRO A 86 14.39 19.29 28.62
C PRO A 86 15.46 18.27 28.26
N SER A 87 16.63 18.73 27.81
CA SER A 87 17.79 17.89 27.56
C SER A 87 19.07 18.61 27.94
N GLU A 88 20.19 17.88 27.99
CA GLU A 88 21.51 18.48 28.23
C GLU A 88 22.01 19.30 27.02
N ALA A 89 21.39 19.12 25.84
CA ALA A 89 21.83 19.73 24.59
C ALA A 89 21.31 21.17 24.40
N ILE A 90 20.26 21.55 25.12
CA ILE A 90 19.65 22.89 25.05
C ILE A 90 19.38 23.42 26.46
N ASP A 91 19.59 24.72 26.65
CA ASP A 91 19.24 25.37 27.90
C ASP A 91 17.74 25.69 27.99
N ARG A 92 17.33 26.26 29.12
CA ARG A 92 15.92 26.59 29.38
C ARG A 92 15.36 27.62 28.39
N ASP A 93 16.15 28.62 28.04
CA ASP A 93 15.71 29.74 27.18
C ASP A 93 15.58 29.25 25.74
N GLN A 94 16.56 28.47 25.27
CA GLN A 94 16.52 27.75 24.00
C GLN A 94 15.31 26.82 23.90
N ARG A 95 15.00 26.07 24.97
CA ARG A 95 13.82 25.20 24.99
C ARG A 95 12.50 25.99 24.84
N ILE A 96 12.39 27.14 25.50
CA ILE A 96 11.20 28.01 25.37
C ILE A 96 11.09 28.54 23.94
N GLU A 97 12.21 28.96 23.34
CA GLU A 97 12.25 29.43 21.95
C GLU A 97 11.85 28.32 20.96
N LEU A 98 12.36 27.10 21.16
CA LEU A 98 11.97 25.92 20.36
C LEU A 98 10.48 25.61 20.49
N GLN A 99 9.94 25.60 21.73
CA GLN A 99 8.52 25.34 21.97
C GLN A 99 7.65 26.41 21.29
N GLN A 100 8.00 27.68 21.40
CA GLN A 100 7.28 28.77 20.73
C GLN A 100 7.30 28.61 19.22
N LYS A 101 8.47 28.29 18.64
CA LYS A 101 8.62 28.09 17.20
C LYS A 101 7.76 26.91 16.69
N MET A 102 7.71 25.82 17.47
CA MET A 102 6.83 24.68 17.17
C MET A 102 5.35 25.06 17.28
N LEU A 103 4.97 25.83 18.30
CA LEU A 103 3.59 26.29 18.52
C LEU A 103 3.10 27.20 17.38
N ASP A 104 3.95 28.13 16.93
CA ASP A 104 3.69 28.98 15.77
C ASP A 104 3.49 28.14 14.51
N ALA A 105 4.28 27.08 14.32
CA ALA A 105 4.20 26.20 13.15
C ALA A 105 2.93 25.33 13.15
N VAL A 106 2.50 24.78 14.30
CA VAL A 106 1.22 24.04 14.40
C VAL A 106 0.04 24.95 14.07
N SER A 107 0.09 26.22 14.49
CA SER A 107 -0.98 27.19 14.29
C SER A 107 -1.25 27.55 12.83
N LEU A 108 -0.39 27.11 11.90
CA LEU A 108 -0.58 27.28 10.45
C LEU A 108 -1.60 26.30 9.86
N ASP A 109 -1.89 25.18 10.53
CA ASP A 109 -2.83 24.18 10.06
C ASP A 109 -4.22 24.38 10.72
N PRO A 110 -5.28 24.65 9.95
CA PRO A 110 -6.62 24.89 10.51
C PRO A 110 -7.24 23.65 11.18
N ASN A 111 -6.72 22.45 10.94
CA ASN A 111 -7.22 21.22 11.55
C ASN A 111 -6.72 21.03 12.99
N TYR A 112 -5.74 21.83 13.43
CA TYR A 112 -5.13 21.70 14.75
C TYR A 112 -5.27 23.00 15.55
N ARG A 113 -5.74 22.86 16.78
CA ARG A 113 -5.76 23.94 17.78
C ARG A 113 -4.57 23.77 18.70
N ALA A 114 -3.51 24.51 18.42
CA ALA A 114 -2.29 24.50 19.23
C ALA A 114 -2.58 25.04 20.64
N GLN A 115 -2.12 24.33 21.65
CA GLN A 115 -2.15 24.74 23.05
C GLN A 115 -0.75 24.69 23.66
N ASP A 116 -0.56 25.50 24.69
CA ASP A 116 0.67 25.49 25.47
C ASP A 116 0.87 24.13 26.16
N GLY A 117 2.08 23.60 26.06
CA GLY A 117 2.42 22.28 26.59
C GLY A 117 2.75 22.23 28.08
N ALA A 118 2.64 23.33 28.85
CA ALA A 118 3.01 23.33 30.26
C ALA A 118 2.27 22.28 31.12
N PRO A 119 0.94 22.04 30.95
CA PRO A 119 0.25 20.99 31.71
C PRO A 119 0.83 19.60 31.42
N VAL A 120 1.10 19.30 30.14
CA VAL A 120 1.72 18.04 29.72
C VAL A 120 3.13 17.93 30.30
N LEU A 121 3.95 18.97 30.18
CA LEU A 121 5.30 18.97 30.74
C LEU A 121 5.32 18.73 32.25
N ASN A 122 4.43 19.38 33.02
CA ASN A 122 4.31 19.15 34.45
C ASN A 122 3.95 17.69 34.77
N GLY A 123 3.06 17.08 33.98
CA GLY A 123 2.72 15.67 34.09
C GLY A 123 3.90 14.74 33.75
N LEU A 124 4.68 15.07 32.72
CA LEU A 124 5.92 14.34 32.39
C LEU A 124 6.96 14.43 33.51
N GLU A 125 7.11 15.61 34.12
CA GLU A 125 8.03 15.83 35.25
C GLU A 125 7.61 15.01 36.49
N ALA A 126 6.31 14.95 36.80
CA ALA A 126 5.79 14.18 37.92
C ALA A 126 6.01 12.66 37.77
N ASN A 127 5.97 12.15 36.53
CA ASN A 127 6.13 10.73 36.22
C ASN A 127 7.56 10.34 35.78
N GLY A 128 8.47 11.30 35.72
CA GLY A 128 9.83 11.12 35.20
C GLY A 128 9.88 11.16 33.67
N ILE A 129 10.37 12.29 33.14
CA ILE A 129 10.40 12.60 31.70
C ILE A 129 10.95 11.45 30.87
N ALA A 130 12.14 10.92 31.20
CA ALA A 130 12.82 9.91 30.38
C ALA A 130 12.03 8.60 30.23
N SER A 131 11.35 8.14 31.28
CA SER A 131 10.50 6.95 31.22
C SER A 131 9.23 7.27 30.45
N CYS A 132 8.56 8.36 30.84
CA CYS A 132 7.23 8.69 30.36
C CYS A 132 7.19 8.96 28.85
N VAL A 133 8.18 9.68 28.28
CA VAL A 133 8.20 10.01 26.84
C VAL A 133 8.37 8.80 25.92
N THR A 134 8.80 7.65 26.46
CA THR A 134 8.94 6.40 25.69
C THR A 134 7.81 5.42 25.96
N GLU A 135 6.93 5.72 26.91
CA GLU A 135 5.85 4.84 27.36
C GLU A 135 4.49 5.39 26.92
N PRO A 136 3.82 4.79 25.91
CA PRO A 136 2.56 5.29 25.37
C PRO A 136 1.46 5.45 26.42
N LEU A 137 1.42 4.57 27.43
CA LEU A 137 0.42 4.64 28.50
C LEU A 137 0.63 5.87 29.38
N CYS A 138 1.88 6.22 29.69
CA CYS A 138 2.20 7.42 30.46
C CYS A 138 1.87 8.70 29.69
N LEU A 139 2.25 8.76 28.40
CA LEU A 139 1.91 9.89 27.54
C LEU A 139 0.40 10.08 27.37
N SER A 140 -0.36 9.00 27.19
CA SER A 140 -1.81 9.05 27.11
C SER A 140 -2.43 9.58 28.40
N GLY A 141 -1.99 9.11 29.57
CA GLY A 141 -2.48 9.61 30.86
C GLY A 141 -2.21 11.11 31.04
N VAL A 142 -0.98 11.55 30.77
CA VAL A 142 -0.59 12.97 30.86
C VAL A 142 -1.38 13.84 29.86
N GLY A 143 -1.61 13.34 28.65
CA GLY A 143 -2.41 14.04 27.64
C GLY A 143 -3.89 14.18 28.03
N GLN A 144 -4.48 13.13 28.59
CA GLN A 144 -5.86 13.14 29.09
C GLN A 144 -6.02 14.11 30.25
N ASP A 145 -5.10 14.10 31.21
CA ASP A 145 -5.09 15.03 32.34
C ASP A 145 -4.94 16.49 31.89
N ALA A 146 -4.21 16.72 30.79
CA ALA A 146 -4.06 18.02 30.16
C ALA A 146 -5.24 18.43 29.25
N GLY A 147 -6.17 17.52 28.95
CA GLY A 147 -7.33 17.78 28.10
C GLY A 147 -6.97 18.01 26.62
N VAL A 148 -5.95 17.30 26.10
CA VAL A 148 -5.52 17.41 24.70
C VAL A 148 -5.70 16.10 23.94
N ASP A 149 -6.01 16.21 22.64
CA ASP A 149 -6.22 15.04 21.76
C ASP A 149 -4.89 14.49 21.24
N ARG A 150 -3.90 15.37 21.06
CA ARG A 150 -2.58 15.05 20.53
C ARG A 150 -1.49 15.72 21.35
N ILE A 151 -0.33 15.08 21.42
CA ILE A 151 0.88 15.69 21.98
C ILE A 151 1.94 15.73 20.88
N LEU A 152 2.47 16.91 20.61
CA LEU A 152 3.61 17.12 19.74
C LEU A 152 4.86 17.31 20.61
N ILE A 153 5.81 16.38 20.49
CA ILE A 153 6.98 16.31 21.35
C ILE A 153 8.22 16.65 20.53
N GLY A 154 8.92 17.73 20.90
CA GLY A 154 10.23 18.08 20.35
C GLY A 154 11.35 17.65 21.30
N ARG A 155 12.33 16.88 20.81
CA ARG A 155 13.53 16.51 21.55
C ARG A 155 14.78 16.94 20.78
N VAL A 156 15.70 17.60 21.48
CA VAL A 156 17.01 17.94 20.95
C VAL A 156 18.07 17.11 21.65
N GLU A 157 18.85 16.37 20.87
CA GLU A 157 19.91 15.49 21.35
C GLU A 157 21.27 15.91 20.79
N GLN A 158 22.30 15.85 21.63
CA GLN A 158 23.69 16.02 21.19
C GLN A 158 24.22 14.67 20.68
N LYS A 159 24.43 14.57 19.36
CA LYS A 159 25.09 13.41 18.72
C LYS A 159 26.54 13.74 18.37
N ALA A 160 27.32 12.73 17.98
CA ALA A 160 28.74 12.87 17.62
C ALA A 160 29.00 13.83 16.43
N ARG A 161 27.99 14.11 15.60
CA ARG A 161 28.08 14.95 14.40
C ARG A 161 27.27 16.26 14.50
N GLY A 162 26.93 16.69 15.72
CA GLY A 162 26.11 17.89 15.96
C GLY A 162 24.82 17.55 16.69
N LEU A 163 23.88 18.49 16.65
CA LEU A 163 22.55 18.34 17.23
C LEU A 163 21.64 17.51 16.32
N SER A 164 20.64 16.88 16.94
CA SER A 164 19.57 16.16 16.27
C SER A 164 18.24 16.63 16.85
N LEU A 165 17.31 17.00 15.97
CA LEU A 165 15.93 17.35 16.33
C LEU A 165 15.03 16.17 16.00
N ASN A 166 14.39 15.59 17.01
CA ASN A 166 13.33 14.60 16.84
C ASN A 166 12.00 15.25 17.17
N VAL A 167 11.03 15.15 16.26
CA VAL A 167 9.66 15.62 16.48
C VAL A 167 8.71 14.45 16.32
N ASP A 168 7.95 14.14 17.36
CA ASP A 168 6.97 13.07 17.38
C ASP A 168 5.57 13.62 17.59
N LEU A 169 4.60 13.08 16.85
CA LEU A 169 3.18 13.34 17.04
C LEU A 169 2.52 12.11 17.65
N PHE A 170 1.99 12.27 18.86
CA PHE A 170 1.35 11.21 19.62
C PHE A 170 -0.17 11.40 19.70
N ASP A 171 -0.92 10.33 19.47
CA ASP A 171 -2.36 10.24 19.70
C ASP A 171 -2.66 9.86 21.15
N VAL A 172 -3.34 10.75 21.88
CA VAL A 172 -3.69 10.51 23.28
C VAL A 172 -4.80 9.46 23.40
N ASN A 173 -5.74 9.43 22.46
CA ASN A 173 -6.90 8.54 22.47
C ASN A 173 -6.50 7.13 22.00
N ASP A 174 -5.80 7.04 20.87
CA ASP A 174 -5.38 5.76 20.28
C ASP A 174 -4.09 5.20 20.90
N LYS A 175 -3.42 5.98 21.76
CA LYS A 175 -2.22 5.58 22.51
C LYS A 175 -1.07 5.16 21.61
N LEU A 176 -0.90 5.84 20.48
CA LEU A 176 0.10 5.50 19.47
C LEU A 176 0.81 6.73 18.92
N PHE A 177 2.04 6.52 18.46
CA PHE A 177 2.77 7.52 17.69
C PHE A 177 2.27 7.50 16.25
N VAL A 178 1.65 8.60 15.82
CA VAL A 178 1.08 8.74 14.47
C VAL A 178 2.20 8.93 13.45
N LYS A 179 3.13 9.82 13.77
CA LYS A 179 4.23 10.19 12.88
C LYS A 179 5.43 10.65 13.69
N TYR A 180 6.60 10.42 13.12
CA TYR A 180 7.87 10.86 13.65
C TYR A 180 8.70 11.45 12.52
N THR A 181 9.51 12.45 12.83
CA THR A 181 10.50 13.00 11.91
C THR A 181 11.77 13.33 12.68
N SER A 182 12.92 13.13 12.04
CA SER A 182 14.23 13.34 12.67
C SER A 182 15.16 14.07 11.72
N VAL A 183 15.73 15.17 12.19
CA VAL A 183 16.70 15.99 11.45
C VAL A 183 18.03 15.92 12.17
N ASP A 184 19.00 15.25 11.55
CA ASP A 184 20.34 15.05 12.08
C ASP A 184 21.35 16.05 11.54
N ARG A 185 22.52 16.12 12.20
CA ARG A 185 23.72 16.87 11.77
C ARG A 185 23.51 18.39 11.76
N LEU A 186 22.75 18.88 12.72
CA LEU A 186 22.50 20.32 12.91
C LEU A 186 23.72 20.94 13.62
N GLY A 187 24.29 22.00 13.04
CA GLY A 187 25.55 22.56 13.50
C GLY A 187 25.44 23.38 14.79
N ASN A 188 24.30 24.01 15.02
CA ASN A 188 24.00 24.87 16.15
C ASN A 188 22.49 24.91 16.44
N PHE A 189 22.11 25.61 17.50
CA PHE A 189 20.70 25.74 17.89
C PHE A 189 19.87 26.52 16.85
N ASP A 190 20.43 27.55 16.20
CA ASP A 190 19.73 28.25 15.12
C ASP A 190 19.31 27.30 13.98
N SER A 191 20.18 26.34 13.64
CA SER A 191 19.87 25.29 12.66
C SER A 191 18.73 24.37 13.12
N VAL A 192 18.58 24.17 14.44
CA VAL A 192 17.44 23.45 15.02
C VAL A 192 16.16 24.23 14.79
N LEU A 193 16.14 25.54 15.08
CA LEU A 193 14.98 26.41 14.86
C LEU A 193 14.59 26.49 13.38
N ASP A 194 15.55 26.63 12.48
CA ASP A 194 15.33 26.64 11.03
C ASP A 194 14.76 25.31 10.51
N SER A 195 15.05 24.21 11.22
CA SER A 195 14.55 22.87 10.87
C SER A 195 13.16 22.56 11.42
N VAL A 196 12.62 23.37 12.33
CA VAL A 196 11.27 23.17 12.90
C VAL A 196 10.21 23.24 11.81
N GLU A 197 10.18 24.31 11.02
CA GLU A 197 9.14 24.49 9.99
C GLU A 197 9.08 23.33 8.96
N PRO A 198 10.20 22.89 8.35
CA PRO A 198 10.16 21.74 7.44
C PRO A 198 9.80 20.43 8.15
N ALA A 199 10.24 20.21 9.39
CA ALA A 199 9.85 19.04 10.18
C ALA A 199 8.34 19.03 10.48
N MET A 200 7.77 20.19 10.81
CA MET A 200 6.34 20.34 11.09
C MET A 200 5.48 20.13 9.84
N LYS A 201 5.92 20.61 8.69
CA LYS A 201 5.28 20.34 7.40
C LYS A 201 5.27 18.85 7.07
N ASP A 202 6.38 18.17 7.34
CA ASP A 202 6.47 16.71 7.18
C ASP A 202 5.50 16.00 8.14
N ILE A 203 5.49 16.35 9.43
CA ILE A 203 4.60 15.74 10.44
C ILE A 203 3.12 15.88 10.10
N PHE A 204 2.68 17.06 9.66
CA PHE A 204 1.26 17.26 9.37
C PHE A 204 0.84 16.85 7.95
N ASP A 205 1.78 16.31 7.16
CA ASP A 205 1.57 16.06 5.73
C ASP A 205 0.99 17.29 5.03
N ILE A 206 1.38 18.49 5.50
CA ILE A 206 1.10 19.73 4.79
C ILE A 206 1.95 19.63 3.55
N ARG A 207 1.32 19.14 2.48
CA ARG A 207 1.84 19.24 1.13
C ARG A 207 2.01 20.72 0.91
N VAL A 208 3.21 21.21 1.21
CA VAL A 208 3.75 22.32 0.44
C VAL A 208 3.55 21.80 -0.98
N GLU A 209 2.73 22.47 -1.76
CA GLU A 209 2.95 22.46 -3.19
C GLU A 209 4.40 22.90 -3.34
N ARG A 210 5.32 21.94 -3.29
CA ARG A 210 6.42 21.91 -4.20
C ARG A 210 5.68 22.09 -5.51
N LYS A 211 5.61 23.34 -6.01
CA LYS A 211 5.93 23.59 -7.42
C LYS A 211 6.97 22.53 -7.67
N GLY A 212 6.61 21.49 -8.41
CA GLY A 212 7.52 20.40 -8.65
C GLY A 212 8.84 21.02 -9.11
N PRO A 213 9.92 20.25 -9.28
CA PRO A 213 10.80 20.65 -10.37
C PRO A 213 9.86 21.06 -11.51
N ASN A 214 9.96 22.32 -11.93
CA ASN A 214 9.38 22.72 -13.19
C ASN A 214 10.10 21.77 -14.13
N TYR A 215 9.54 20.59 -14.35
CA TYR A 215 9.61 19.92 -15.61
C TYR A 215 8.90 20.94 -16.50
N GLY A 216 9.63 22.02 -16.82
CA GLY A 216 9.33 22.81 -17.97
C GLY A 216 9.11 21.78 -19.04
N GLU A 217 7.89 21.78 -19.58
CA GLU A 217 7.71 21.81 -21.02
C GLU A 217 9.04 21.57 -21.74
N GLU A 218 9.31 20.31 -22.12
CA GLU A 218 10.39 19.80 -23.00
C GLU A 218 11.11 18.54 -22.50
N GLY A 219 10.85 18.08 -21.26
CA GLY A 219 11.24 16.72 -20.87
C GLY A 219 10.30 15.68 -21.48
N ASP A 220 10.65 15.17 -22.67
CA ASP A 220 9.93 14.17 -23.48
C ASP A 220 9.25 13.07 -22.64
N SER A 221 8.00 13.33 -22.20
CA SER A 221 7.20 12.44 -21.36
C SER A 221 6.96 11.09 -22.03
N GLY A 222 7.02 11.07 -23.36
CA GLY A 222 7.01 9.85 -24.16
C GLY A 222 8.23 8.97 -23.94
N THR A 223 9.41 9.51 -23.62
CA THR A 223 10.61 8.70 -23.36
C THR A 223 10.51 7.97 -22.02
N VAL A 224 10.09 8.63 -20.95
CA VAL A 224 9.92 7.98 -19.62
C VAL A 224 8.81 6.91 -19.68
N GLN A 225 7.67 7.22 -20.30
CA GLN A 225 6.58 6.26 -20.47
C GLN A 225 7.02 5.04 -21.30
N LYS A 226 7.77 5.25 -22.40
CA LYS A 226 8.30 4.14 -23.22
C LYS A 226 9.30 3.29 -22.45
N ILE A 227 10.22 3.90 -21.68
CA ILE A 227 11.17 3.15 -20.85
C ILE A 227 10.40 2.28 -19.86
N LEU A 228 9.40 2.84 -19.18
CA LEU A 228 8.60 2.11 -18.20
C LEU A 228 7.74 1.00 -18.83
N ALA A 229 7.24 1.22 -20.06
CA ALA A 229 6.52 0.20 -20.82
C ALA A 229 7.44 -0.98 -21.21
N TRP A 230 8.66 -0.69 -21.67
CA TRP A 230 9.65 -1.72 -22.01
C TRP A 230 10.16 -2.48 -20.79
N THR A 231 10.36 -1.81 -19.64
CA THR A 231 10.74 -2.51 -18.40
C THR A 231 9.61 -3.39 -17.89
N ALA A 232 8.36 -2.91 -17.91
CA ALA A 232 7.19 -3.72 -17.56
C ALA A 232 7.05 -4.94 -18.48
N ALA A 233 7.21 -4.76 -19.80
CA ALA A 233 7.21 -5.85 -20.77
C ALA A 233 8.33 -6.87 -20.50
N GLY A 234 9.55 -6.39 -20.25
CA GLY A 234 10.70 -7.24 -19.94
C GLY A 234 10.50 -8.05 -18.66
N LEU A 235 10.00 -7.41 -17.59
CA LEU A 235 9.68 -8.07 -16.33
C LEU A 235 8.53 -9.07 -16.48
N SER A 236 7.52 -8.77 -17.30
CA SER A 236 6.42 -9.69 -17.59
C SER A 236 6.92 -10.98 -18.24
N VAL A 237 7.76 -10.87 -19.28
CA VAL A 237 8.34 -12.03 -19.97
C VAL A 237 9.28 -12.83 -19.05
N ALA A 238 10.10 -12.14 -18.25
CA ALA A 238 10.98 -12.80 -17.28
C ALA A 238 10.17 -13.57 -16.22
N SER A 239 9.09 -12.97 -15.70
CA SER A 239 8.20 -13.60 -14.72
C SER A 239 7.48 -14.81 -15.33
N LEU A 240 7.03 -14.72 -16.59
CA LEU A 240 6.42 -15.85 -17.29
C LEU A 240 7.41 -17.00 -17.45
N GLY A 241 8.64 -16.71 -17.86
CA GLY A 241 9.69 -17.72 -18.01
C GLY A 241 10.02 -18.42 -16.69
N ALA A 242 10.12 -17.66 -15.60
CA ALA A 242 10.30 -18.23 -14.27
C ALA A 242 9.08 -19.07 -13.84
N GLY A 243 7.86 -18.61 -14.11
CA GLY A 243 6.64 -19.37 -13.81
C GLY A 243 6.56 -20.70 -14.55
N ILE A 244 6.97 -20.74 -15.82
CA ILE A 244 7.07 -21.99 -16.60
C ILE A 244 8.09 -22.93 -15.99
N TYR A 245 9.27 -22.42 -15.61
CA TYR A 245 10.33 -23.23 -15.00
C TYR A 245 9.85 -23.89 -13.69
N PHE A 246 9.30 -23.12 -12.75
CA PHE A 246 8.79 -23.67 -11.48
C PHE A 246 7.57 -24.58 -11.69
N GLY A 247 6.72 -24.30 -12.69
CA GLY A 247 5.60 -25.18 -13.04
C GLY A 247 6.04 -26.54 -13.58
N MET A 248 7.15 -26.60 -14.32
CA MET A 248 7.74 -27.86 -14.78
C MET A 248 8.35 -28.64 -13.62
N GLU A 249 9.08 -27.97 -12.71
CA GLU A 249 9.70 -28.61 -11.55
C GLU A 249 8.66 -29.20 -10.58
N ALA A 250 7.53 -28.50 -10.37
CA ALA A 250 6.39 -29.03 -9.64
C ALA A 250 5.79 -30.29 -10.31
N SER A 251 5.62 -30.28 -11.64
CA SER A 251 5.10 -31.44 -12.38
C SER A 251 6.05 -32.64 -12.31
N ASP A 252 7.36 -32.43 -12.43
CA ASP A 252 8.37 -33.49 -12.31
C ASP A 252 8.37 -34.09 -10.89
N GLY A 253 8.14 -33.26 -9.87
CA GLY A 253 8.00 -33.69 -8.47
C GLY A 253 6.76 -34.56 -8.25
N GLU A 254 5.60 -34.19 -8.81
CA GLU A 254 4.38 -35.01 -8.76
C GLU A 254 4.58 -36.37 -9.46
N ASP A 255 5.18 -36.36 -10.66
CA ASP A 255 5.46 -37.58 -11.41
C ASP A 255 6.43 -38.51 -10.67
N ALA A 256 7.41 -37.96 -9.94
CA ALA A 256 8.31 -38.74 -9.10
C ALA A 256 7.57 -39.42 -7.92
N ILE A 257 6.63 -38.71 -7.29
CA ILE A 257 5.79 -39.28 -6.21
C ILE A 257 4.92 -40.41 -6.76
N ILE A 258 4.26 -40.21 -7.91
CA ILE A 258 3.41 -41.22 -8.55
C ILE A 258 4.26 -42.43 -9.01
N GLY A 259 5.43 -42.18 -9.59
CA GLY A 259 6.37 -43.19 -10.06
C GLY A 259 7.01 -44.03 -8.94
N SER A 260 6.97 -43.56 -7.69
CA SER A 260 7.47 -44.30 -6.52
C SER A 260 6.54 -45.44 -6.07
N LYS A 261 5.34 -45.58 -6.66
CA LYS A 261 4.43 -46.69 -6.41
C LYS A 261 4.95 -47.97 -7.07
N ASN A 262 5.13 -49.02 -6.26
CA ASN A 262 5.42 -50.35 -6.77
C ASN A 262 4.21 -50.94 -7.54
N ALA A 263 4.44 -52.02 -8.28
CA ALA A 263 3.39 -52.77 -9.00
C ALA A 263 2.22 -53.25 -8.10
N GLY A 264 2.42 -53.30 -6.78
CA GLY A 264 1.37 -53.60 -5.79
C GLY A 264 0.63 -52.38 -5.22
N GLY A 265 0.86 -51.18 -5.77
CA GLY A 265 0.23 -49.93 -5.32
C GLY A 265 0.79 -49.34 -4.02
N GLN A 266 1.76 -50.01 -3.38
CA GLN A 266 2.45 -49.51 -2.19
C GLN A 266 3.58 -48.55 -2.57
N PHE A 267 3.67 -47.43 -1.87
CA PHE A 267 4.75 -46.46 -2.02
C PHE A 267 6.06 -47.01 -1.44
N THR A 268 7.16 -46.80 -2.18
CA THR A 268 8.52 -47.21 -1.75
C THR A 268 9.20 -46.23 -0.81
N ILE A 269 8.71 -44.99 -0.78
CA ILE A 269 9.24 -43.89 0.02
C ILE A 269 8.62 -43.84 1.41
N SER A 270 9.38 -43.34 2.38
CA SER A 270 8.88 -43.17 3.76
C SER A 270 7.85 -42.03 3.83
N GLN A 271 6.92 -42.10 4.80
CA GLN A 271 5.88 -41.06 4.97
C GLN A 271 6.48 -39.66 5.21
N ALA A 272 7.60 -39.57 5.94
CA ALA A 272 8.28 -38.31 6.20
C ALA A 272 8.87 -37.71 4.92
N GLU A 273 9.44 -38.54 4.04
CA GLU A 273 10.01 -38.12 2.76
C GLU A 273 8.92 -37.71 1.77
N ALA A 274 7.80 -38.44 1.72
CA ALA A 274 6.64 -38.06 0.92
C ALA A 274 6.05 -36.71 1.35
N GLN A 275 5.96 -36.45 2.66
CA GLN A 275 5.49 -35.15 3.17
C GLN A 275 6.44 -34.01 2.83
N GLN A 276 7.75 -34.25 2.81
CA GLN A 276 8.72 -33.24 2.41
C GLN A 276 8.61 -32.93 0.92
N MET A 277 8.55 -33.96 0.06
CA MET A 277 8.36 -33.77 -1.38
C MET A 277 7.05 -33.04 -1.71
N LEU A 278 5.95 -33.35 -1.01
CA LEU A 278 4.69 -32.64 -1.19
C LEU A 278 4.80 -31.15 -0.86
N ARG A 279 5.48 -30.78 0.24
CA ARG A 279 5.67 -29.36 0.61
C ARG A 279 6.52 -28.61 -0.40
N ASP A 280 7.56 -29.25 -0.94
CA ASP A 280 8.44 -28.63 -1.93
C ASP A 280 7.66 -28.40 -3.24
N VAL A 281 6.89 -29.39 -3.69
CA VAL A 281 5.99 -29.27 -4.87
C VAL A 281 4.93 -28.19 -4.67
N GLU A 282 4.28 -28.13 -3.51
CA GLU A 282 3.30 -27.09 -3.19
C GLU A 282 3.92 -25.68 -3.21
N GLY A 283 5.15 -25.54 -2.69
CA GLY A 283 5.91 -24.29 -2.71
C GLY A 283 6.23 -23.82 -4.12
N ASP A 284 6.67 -24.73 -4.99
CA ASP A 284 6.98 -24.43 -6.39
C ASP A 284 5.72 -24.11 -7.20
N ALA A 285 4.62 -24.83 -6.97
CA ALA A 285 3.33 -24.56 -7.61
C ALA A 285 2.76 -23.19 -7.20
N LEU A 286 2.84 -22.83 -5.92
CA LEU A 286 2.43 -21.50 -5.44
C LEU A 286 3.28 -20.40 -6.06
N THR A 287 4.60 -20.61 -6.12
CA THR A 287 5.54 -19.65 -6.73
C THR A 287 5.23 -19.47 -8.22
N ALA A 288 4.96 -20.56 -8.94
CA ALA A 288 4.55 -20.51 -10.35
C ALA A 288 3.26 -19.69 -10.55
N ASN A 289 2.23 -19.90 -9.72
CA ASN A 289 0.97 -19.17 -9.79
C ASN A 289 1.14 -17.67 -9.55
N VAL A 290 1.94 -17.28 -8.55
CA VAL A 290 2.26 -15.86 -8.29
C VAL A 290 2.99 -15.23 -9.47
N LEU A 291 3.94 -15.95 -10.07
CA LEU A 291 4.70 -15.47 -11.24
C LEU A 291 3.83 -15.34 -12.49
N TYR A 292 2.90 -16.27 -12.73
CA TYR A 292 1.92 -16.14 -13.80
C TYR A 292 1.00 -14.93 -13.58
N GLY A 293 0.50 -14.73 -12.36
CA GLY A 293 -0.32 -13.57 -12.01
C GLY A 293 0.43 -12.24 -12.19
N ALA A 294 1.66 -12.16 -11.69
CA ALA A 294 2.52 -10.99 -11.86
C ALA A 294 2.83 -10.72 -13.33
N SER A 295 3.11 -11.77 -14.11
CA SER A 295 3.35 -11.64 -15.55
C SER A 295 2.15 -11.06 -16.30
N ALA A 296 0.94 -11.58 -16.02
CA ALA A 296 -0.30 -11.09 -16.62
C ALA A 296 -0.58 -9.63 -16.24
N GLY A 297 -0.42 -9.27 -14.97
CA GLY A 297 -0.59 -7.89 -14.50
C GLY A 297 0.39 -6.92 -15.19
N LEU A 298 1.67 -7.28 -15.27
CA LEU A 298 2.69 -6.46 -15.94
C LEU A 298 2.47 -6.36 -17.46
N ALA A 299 1.95 -7.43 -18.10
CA ALA A 299 1.60 -7.40 -19.52
C ALA A 299 0.46 -6.40 -19.79
N VAL A 300 -0.56 -6.37 -18.94
CA VAL A 300 -1.66 -5.40 -19.05
C VAL A 300 -1.17 -3.98 -18.84
N ILE A 301 -0.36 -3.72 -17.81
CA ILE A 301 0.22 -2.40 -17.54
C ILE A 301 1.07 -1.93 -18.73
N SER A 302 1.93 -2.81 -19.24
CA SER A 302 2.73 -2.55 -20.45
C SER A 302 1.84 -2.19 -21.65
N GLY A 303 0.79 -2.97 -21.90
CA GLY A 303 -0.17 -2.71 -22.98
C GLY A 303 -0.86 -1.35 -22.86
N ILE A 304 -1.29 -0.99 -21.65
CA ILE A 304 -1.88 0.34 -21.37
C ILE A 304 -0.86 1.44 -21.66
N LEU A 305 0.39 1.30 -21.20
CA LEU A 305 1.44 2.30 -21.42
C LEU A 305 1.84 2.43 -22.89
N PHE A 306 1.71 1.38 -23.71
CA PHE A 306 1.92 1.46 -25.14
C PHE A 306 0.72 2.03 -25.91
N TYR A 307 -0.51 1.83 -25.40
CA TYR A 307 -1.73 2.27 -26.08
C TYR A 307 -2.08 3.74 -25.78
N VAL A 308 -1.80 4.21 -24.55
CA VAL A 308 -2.04 5.62 -24.18
C VAL A 308 -0.99 6.49 -24.87
N GLU A 309 -1.39 7.19 -25.93
CA GLU A 309 -0.51 8.11 -26.66
C GLU A 309 0.07 9.16 -25.72
N SER A 310 1.39 9.12 -25.53
CA SER A 310 2.16 10.12 -24.80
C SER A 310 2.07 11.46 -25.53
N GLY A 311 1.10 12.30 -25.15
CA GLY A 311 1.05 13.69 -25.60
C GLY A 311 -0.24 14.16 -26.29
N SER A 312 -1.33 13.39 -26.32
CA SER A 312 -2.60 13.93 -26.85
C SER A 312 -3.40 14.77 -25.85
N ASP A 313 -3.13 14.68 -24.54
CA ASP A 313 -3.98 15.29 -23.50
C ASP A 313 -3.22 16.20 -22.51
N VAL A 314 -2.13 16.83 -22.96
CA VAL A 314 -1.55 17.98 -22.24
C VAL A 314 -2.01 19.26 -22.92
N ALA A 315 -3.12 19.79 -22.39
CA ALA A 315 -3.77 21.06 -22.67
C ALA A 315 -3.05 22.03 -23.63
N ALA A 316 -3.57 22.16 -24.86
CA ALA A 316 -3.65 23.49 -25.45
C ALA A 316 -4.62 24.32 -24.59
N PRO A 317 -4.24 25.51 -24.10
CA PRO A 317 -5.12 26.34 -23.32
C PRO A 317 -6.13 26.97 -24.28
N GLU A 318 -7.25 26.29 -24.53
CA GLU A 318 -8.60 26.85 -24.75
C GLU A 318 -9.57 25.79 -25.30
N GLY A 319 -10.57 25.45 -24.48
CA GLY A 319 -11.94 25.32 -24.99
C GLY A 319 -12.36 24.04 -25.71
N ARG A 320 -12.02 22.84 -25.19
CA ARG A 320 -12.87 21.62 -25.33
C ARG A 320 -12.36 20.50 -24.42
N ARG A 321 -12.97 20.32 -23.25
CA ARG A 321 -12.77 19.15 -22.40
C ARG A 321 -13.30 17.91 -23.13
N ARG A 322 -12.42 17.12 -23.74
CA ARG A 322 -12.70 15.69 -23.95
C ARG A 322 -12.37 15.01 -22.61
N ALA A 323 -13.35 14.35 -22.01
CA ALA A 323 -13.11 13.53 -20.83
C ALA A 323 -12.11 12.44 -21.22
N GLY A 324 -10.93 12.45 -20.58
CA GLY A 324 -9.86 11.52 -20.86
C GLY A 324 -10.30 10.08 -20.55
N LEU A 325 -9.82 9.13 -21.34
CA LEU A 325 -10.16 7.71 -21.21
C LEU A 325 -9.72 7.12 -19.85
N LEU A 326 -8.77 7.76 -19.17
CA LEU A 326 -8.26 7.38 -17.86
C LEU A 326 -9.27 7.65 -16.72
N ASP A 327 -10.22 8.59 -16.88
CA ASP A 327 -11.32 8.76 -15.92
C ASP A 327 -12.35 7.61 -15.99
N ARG A 328 -12.21 6.71 -16.96
CA ARG A 328 -13.18 5.63 -17.23
C ARG A 328 -12.69 4.24 -16.88
N VAL A 329 -11.42 4.10 -16.47
CA VAL A 329 -10.81 2.82 -16.13
C VAL A 329 -10.44 2.86 -14.65
N ASP A 330 -11.26 2.22 -13.83
CA ASP A 330 -10.97 2.02 -12.41
C ASP A 330 -10.30 0.65 -12.24
N ILE A 331 -9.05 0.67 -11.73
CA ILE A 331 -8.25 -0.53 -11.48
C ILE A 331 -8.19 -0.70 -9.96
N GLN A 332 -8.92 -1.67 -9.44
CA GLN A 332 -8.92 -2.00 -8.03
C GLN A 332 -8.19 -3.31 -7.81
N PRO A 333 -7.06 -3.31 -7.08
CA PRO A 333 -6.48 -4.55 -6.61
C PRO A 333 -7.37 -5.13 -5.52
N SER A 334 -7.64 -6.43 -5.58
CA SER A 334 -8.34 -7.17 -4.54
C SER A 334 -7.38 -8.12 -3.84
N PHE A 335 -7.30 -8.00 -2.52
CA PHE A 335 -6.52 -8.89 -1.67
C PHE A 335 -7.49 -9.59 -0.71
N GLY A 336 -7.62 -10.90 -0.86
CA GLY A 336 -8.35 -11.79 0.04
C GLY A 336 -7.43 -12.85 0.61
N VAL A 337 -7.87 -13.49 1.69
CA VAL A 337 -7.10 -14.54 2.39
C VAL A 337 -6.77 -15.72 1.45
N ASP A 338 -7.64 -15.97 0.47
CA ASP A 338 -7.48 -17.07 -0.50
C ASP A 338 -7.24 -16.60 -1.95
N ASN A 339 -7.35 -15.29 -2.22
CA ASN A 339 -7.36 -14.76 -3.59
C ASN A 339 -6.54 -13.47 -3.72
N VAL A 340 -5.67 -13.38 -4.73
CA VAL A 340 -5.08 -12.12 -5.19
C VAL A 340 -5.56 -11.86 -6.61
N GLY A 341 -6.25 -10.74 -6.81
CA GLY A 341 -6.87 -10.40 -8.09
C GLY A 341 -6.69 -8.93 -8.48
N LEU A 342 -6.86 -8.65 -9.76
CA LEU A 342 -6.91 -7.31 -10.32
C LEU A 342 -8.24 -7.16 -11.06
N GLY A 343 -9.14 -6.33 -10.52
CA GLY A 343 -10.38 -5.97 -11.18
C GLY A 343 -10.18 -4.69 -12.00
N ALA A 344 -10.59 -4.71 -13.27
CA ALA A 344 -10.70 -3.51 -14.08
C ALA A 344 -12.17 -3.33 -14.45
N SER A 345 -12.76 -2.18 -14.11
CA SER A 345 -14.13 -1.82 -14.52
C SER A 345 -14.11 -0.66 -15.50
N PHE A 346 -14.97 -0.76 -16.53
CA PHE A 346 -15.15 0.29 -17.54
C PHE A 346 -16.50 0.95 -17.32
N LYS A 347 -16.52 2.27 -17.11
CA LYS A 347 -17.75 3.06 -17.15
C LYS A 347 -17.98 3.56 -18.58
N PHE A 348 -19.05 3.09 -19.22
CA PHE A 348 -19.49 3.50 -20.57
C PHE A 348 -20.37 4.74 -20.50
#